data_AF-A0A6P6K7L4-F1
#
_entry.id   AF-A0A6P6K7L4-F1
#
_cell.length_a   1.000
_cell.length_b   1.000
_cell.length_c   1.000
_cell.angle_alpha   90.00
_cell.angle_beta   90.00
_cell.angle_gamma   90.00
#
_symmetry.space_group_name_H-M   'P 1'
#
loop_
_entity.id
_entity.type
_entity.pdbx_description
1 polymer ?
#
loop_
_entity_poly.entity_id
_entity_poly.type
_entity_poly.pdbx_seq_one_letter_code
_entity_poly.pdbx_strand_id
1 'polypeptide(L)'
;MKSQVLITLQEVFLAVQSAEMATRLRPLWWEAWQTLGRAQLSLGEVELAVRSFQVALHMHPSERPLWEEDLGWALKLREQQKSLREREKQEEEARRLLVEAPELKSDYDFESDEVIEACTAMAERQKQYEDLKKTALVVDTHGVTKEVIVEDDSEPTSSSQSVLVKARGL
;
A
#
# COMPACT_ATOMS: atom_id res chain seq x y z
N MET A 1 -30.28 -7.11 20.94
CA MET A 1 -30.62 -8.08 19.86
C MET A 1 -29.54 -9.17 19.80
N LYS A 2 -29.85 -10.44 19.48
CA LYS A 2 -28.85 -11.53 19.36
C LYS A 2 -27.68 -11.17 18.44
N SER A 3 -27.97 -10.50 17.32
CA SER A 3 -26.96 -10.02 16.37
C SER A 3 -25.92 -9.09 17.01
N GLN A 4 -26.30 -8.19 17.92
CA GLN A 4 -25.36 -7.27 18.57
C GLN A 4 -24.30 -8.03 19.37
N VAL A 5 -24.72 -9.09 20.09
CA VAL A 5 -23.79 -9.96 20.82
C VAL A 5 -22.86 -10.68 19.84
N LEU A 6 -23.39 -11.16 18.71
CA LEU A 6 -22.58 -11.82 17.68
C LEU A 6 -21.58 -10.86 17.02
N ILE A 7 -21.93 -9.58 16.82
CA ILE A 7 -20.99 -8.54 16.38
C ILE A 7 -19.83 -8.41 17.38
N THR A 8 -20.13 -8.33 18.68
CA THR A 8 -19.08 -8.22 19.72
C THR A 8 -18.20 -9.46 19.83
N LEU A 9 -18.74 -10.64 19.49
CA LEU A 9 -17.99 -11.89 19.45
C LEU A 9 -17.23 -12.09 18.13
N GLN A 10 -17.27 -11.12 17.22
CA GLN A 10 -16.68 -11.21 15.88
C GLN A 10 -17.28 -12.35 15.01
N GLU A 11 -18.45 -12.86 15.38
CA GLU A 11 -19.20 -13.87 14.64
C GLU A 11 -20.06 -13.19 13.56
N VAL A 12 -19.39 -12.53 12.63
CA VAL A 12 -19.99 -11.54 11.70
C VAL A 12 -21.07 -12.17 10.81
N PHE A 13 -20.83 -13.35 10.27
CA PHE A 13 -21.80 -14.02 9.40
C PHE A 13 -23.10 -14.38 10.14
N LEU A 14 -22.99 -14.91 11.35
CA LEU A 14 -24.14 -15.22 12.20
C LEU A 14 -24.86 -13.96 12.67
N ALA A 15 -24.12 -12.86 12.87
CA ALA A 15 -24.69 -11.57 13.22
C ALA A 15 -25.62 -11.05 12.10
N VAL A 16 -25.17 -11.11 10.85
CA VAL A 16 -25.97 -10.72 9.68
C VAL A 16 -27.22 -11.59 9.59
N GLN A 17 -27.10 -12.92 9.65
CA GLN A 17 -28.27 -13.82 9.61
C GLN A 17 -29.28 -13.51 10.71
N SER A 18 -28.80 -13.27 11.93
CA SER A 18 -29.67 -12.95 13.07
C SER A 18 -30.37 -11.60 12.90
N ALA A 19 -29.69 -10.60 12.32
CA ALA A 19 -30.26 -9.30 12.04
C ALA A 19 -31.26 -9.34 10.86
N GLU A 20 -30.97 -10.10 9.80
CA GLU A 20 -31.91 -10.31 8.69
C GLU A 20 -33.17 -11.03 9.14
N MET A 21 -33.05 -12.01 10.04
CA MET A 21 -34.23 -12.66 10.61
C MET A 21 -35.09 -11.65 11.39
N ALA A 22 -34.47 -10.72 12.12
CA ALA A 22 -35.19 -9.68 12.84
C ALA A 22 -35.95 -8.74 11.89
N THR A 23 -35.33 -8.32 10.76
CA THR A 23 -36.00 -7.48 9.77
C THR A 23 -37.11 -8.22 9.03
N ARG A 24 -36.99 -9.53 8.79
CA ARG A 24 -38.06 -10.35 8.21
C ARG A 24 -39.25 -10.53 9.15
N LEU A 25 -38.98 -10.76 10.44
CA LEU A 25 -40.03 -10.93 11.45
C LEU A 25 -40.76 -9.62 11.74
N ARG A 26 -40.04 -8.49 11.78
CA ARG A 26 -40.62 -7.16 12.01
C ARG A 26 -40.03 -6.14 11.03
N PRO A 27 -40.61 -6.03 9.82
CA PRO A 27 -40.10 -5.12 8.78
C PRO A 27 -40.12 -3.64 9.17
N LEU A 28 -41.04 -3.24 10.06
CA LEU A 28 -41.19 -1.86 10.53
C LEU A 28 -40.33 -1.53 11.76
N TRP A 29 -39.42 -2.43 12.16
CA TRP A 29 -38.54 -2.21 13.30
C TRP A 29 -37.23 -1.58 12.85
N TRP A 30 -37.16 -0.24 12.91
CA TRP A 30 -36.01 0.52 12.40
C TRP A 30 -34.67 0.15 13.06
N GLU A 31 -34.63 -0.16 14.36
CA GLU A 31 -33.41 -0.58 15.07
C GLU A 31 -32.86 -1.92 14.53
N ALA A 32 -33.73 -2.79 14.00
CA ALA A 32 -33.31 -4.02 13.34
C ALA A 32 -32.56 -3.74 12.04
N TRP A 33 -33.03 -2.76 11.26
CA TRP A 33 -32.37 -2.33 10.04
C TRP A 33 -31.05 -1.61 10.33
N GLN A 34 -30.97 -0.80 11.38
CA GLN A 34 -29.71 -0.24 11.86
C GLN A 34 -28.73 -1.34 12.25
N THR A 35 -29.19 -2.33 13.04
CA THR A 35 -28.34 -3.45 13.48
C THR A 35 -27.88 -4.32 12.30
N LEU A 36 -28.75 -4.53 11.29
CA LEU A 36 -28.40 -5.21 10.05
C LEU A 36 -27.32 -4.45 9.28
N GLY A 37 -27.46 -3.12 9.15
CA GLY A 37 -26.44 -2.28 8.51
C GLY A 37 -25.08 -2.38 9.21
N ARG A 38 -25.06 -2.32 10.55
CA ARG A 38 -23.82 -2.50 11.32
C ARG A 38 -23.19 -3.88 11.12
N ALA A 39 -23.99 -4.94 11.13
CA ALA A 39 -23.49 -6.30 10.87
C ALA A 39 -22.94 -6.43 9.44
N GLN A 40 -23.58 -5.81 8.45
CA GLN A 40 -23.13 -5.78 7.06
C GLN A 40 -21.82 -5.00 6.89
N LEU A 41 -21.62 -3.90 7.63
CA LEU A 41 -20.33 -3.20 7.68
C LEU A 41 -19.24 -4.08 8.27
N SER A 42 -19.52 -4.80 9.35
CA SER A 42 -18.56 -5.76 9.92
C SER A 42 -18.20 -6.88 8.94
N LEU A 43 -19.08 -7.22 7.99
CA LEU A 43 -18.84 -8.20 6.93
C LEU A 43 -18.05 -7.62 5.74
N GLY A 44 -17.97 -6.29 5.62
CA GLY A 44 -17.36 -5.60 4.47
C GLY A 44 -18.35 -5.29 3.34
N GLU A 45 -19.63 -5.60 3.52
CA GLU A 45 -20.71 -5.39 2.55
C GLU A 45 -21.28 -3.97 2.64
N VAL A 46 -20.46 -2.99 2.24
CA VAL A 46 -20.75 -1.56 2.46
C VAL A 46 -21.98 -1.07 1.71
N GLU A 47 -22.18 -1.49 0.46
CA GLU A 47 -23.35 -1.08 -0.34
C GLU A 47 -24.67 -1.64 0.22
N LEU A 48 -24.64 -2.83 0.83
CA LEU A 48 -25.79 -3.40 1.52
C LEU A 48 -26.06 -2.63 2.82
N ALA A 49 -25.02 -2.31 3.59
CA ALA A 49 -25.15 -1.54 4.82
C ALA A 49 -25.78 -0.16 4.58
N VAL A 50 -25.33 0.58 3.56
CA VAL A 50 -25.92 1.87 3.19
C VAL A 50 -27.43 1.75 2.94
N ARG A 51 -27.86 0.71 2.21
CA ARG A 51 -29.29 0.48 1.95
C ARG A 51 -30.05 0.19 3.24
N SER A 52 -29.51 -0.66 4.12
CA SER A 52 -30.13 -0.97 5.42
C SER A 52 -30.28 0.28 6.30
N PHE A 53 -29.26 1.15 6.34
CA PHE A 53 -29.35 2.41 7.07
C PHE A 53 -30.36 3.39 6.45
N GLN A 54 -30.43 3.49 5.12
CA GLN A 54 -31.43 4.30 4.44
C GLN A 54 -32.86 3.83 4.76
N VAL A 55 -33.08 2.52 4.84
CA VAL A 55 -34.37 1.94 5.24
C VAL A 55 -34.70 2.28 6.69
N ALA A 56 -33.75 2.08 7.62
CA ALA A 56 -33.91 2.48 9.02
C ALA A 56 -34.28 3.96 9.16
N LEU A 57 -33.62 4.81 8.38
CA LEU A 57 -33.75 6.25 8.42
C LEU A 57 -35.07 6.74 7.82
N HIS A 58 -35.56 6.08 6.78
CA HIS A 58 -36.88 6.36 6.23
C HIS A 58 -37.99 6.13 7.26
N MET A 59 -37.84 5.12 8.13
CA MET A 59 -38.78 4.84 9.21
C MET A 59 -38.64 5.79 10.39
N HIS A 60 -37.42 6.20 10.74
CA HIS A 60 -37.17 7.10 11.84
C HIS A 60 -36.14 8.19 11.47
N PRO A 61 -36.58 9.29 10.86
CA PRO A 61 -35.67 10.33 10.35
C PRO A 61 -35.06 11.21 11.44
N SER A 62 -35.62 11.20 12.65
CA SER A 62 -35.17 12.03 13.79
C SER A 62 -33.97 11.47 14.56
N GLU A 63 -33.56 10.22 14.30
CA GLU A 63 -32.39 9.63 14.96
C GLU A 63 -31.11 10.24 14.39
N ARG A 64 -30.49 11.14 15.14
CA ARG A 64 -29.21 11.77 14.75
C ARG A 64 -28.06 10.78 14.59
N PRO A 65 -27.87 9.79 15.50
CA PRO A 65 -26.76 8.84 15.37
C PRO A 65 -26.82 8.05 14.06
N LEU A 66 -28.02 7.81 13.54
CA LEU A 66 -28.21 7.07 12.29
C LEU A 66 -27.69 7.84 11.07
N TRP A 67 -27.85 9.18 11.06
CA TRP A 67 -27.30 10.06 10.02
C TRP A 67 -25.80 10.28 10.19
N GLU A 68 -25.40 10.73 11.38
CA GLU A 68 -24.06 11.27 11.64
C GLU A 68 -23.01 10.16 11.75
N GLU A 69 -23.35 9.06 12.43
CA GLU A 69 -22.42 7.97 12.68
C GLU A 69 -22.59 6.87 11.62
N ASP A 70 -23.74 6.19 11.61
CA ASP A 70 -23.92 4.95 10.84
C ASP A 70 -23.89 5.19 9.33
N LEU A 71 -24.79 6.04 8.81
CA LEU A 71 -24.86 6.34 7.39
C LEU A 71 -23.64 7.14 6.93
N GLY A 72 -23.21 8.14 7.71
CA GLY A 72 -22.02 8.95 7.42
C GLY A 72 -20.77 8.09 7.26
N TRP A 73 -20.53 7.15 8.19
CA TRP A 73 -19.39 6.23 8.11
C TRP A 73 -19.50 5.28 6.91
N ALA A 74 -20.68 4.70 6.67
CA ALA A 74 -20.91 3.80 5.54
C ALA A 74 -20.67 4.49 4.18
N LEU A 75 -21.10 5.74 4.03
CA LEU A 75 -20.88 6.53 2.81
C LEU A 75 -19.40 6.83 2.56
N LYS A 76 -18.67 7.22 3.62
CA LYS A 76 -17.22 7.45 3.54
C LYS A 76 -16.47 6.19 3.13
N LEU A 77 -16.82 5.05 3.72
CA LEU A 77 -16.20 3.76 3.38
C LEU A 77 -16.51 3.35 1.94
N ARG A 78 -17.73 3.61 1.46
CA ARG A 78 -18.12 3.35 0.08
C ARG A 78 -17.30 4.18 -0.92
N GLU A 79 -17.07 5.45 -0.61
CA GLU A 79 -16.24 6.33 -1.45
C GLU A 79 -14.79 5.84 -1.50
N GLN A 80 -14.23 5.42 -0.37
CA GLN A 80 -12.89 4.81 -0.30
C GLN A 80 -12.80 3.51 -1.11
N GLN A 81 -13.82 2.64 -1.05
CA GLN A 81 -13.84 1.42 -1.88
C GLN A 81 -13.90 1.75 -3.37
N LYS A 82 -14.65 2.78 -3.76
CA LYS A 82 -14.74 3.22 -5.16
C LYS A 82 -13.41 3.78 -5.66
N SER A 83 -12.74 4.62 -4.87
CA SER A 83 -11.45 5.18 -5.27
C SER A 83 -10.35 4.11 -5.37
N LEU A 84 -10.35 3.13 -4.47
CA LEU A 84 -9.43 2.00 -4.55
C LEU A 84 -9.66 1.15 -5.79
N ARG A 85 -10.91 0.79 -6.09
CA ARG A 85 -11.25 0.03 -7.31
C ARG A 85 -10.86 0.77 -8.58
N GLU A 86 -11.06 2.07 -8.63
CA GLU A 86 -10.65 2.88 -9.78
C GLU A 86 -9.13 2.88 -9.95
N ARG A 87 -8.38 3.00 -8.85
CA ARG A 87 -6.91 2.93 -8.87
C ARG A 87 -6.41 1.55 -9.31
N GLU A 88 -7.01 0.48 -8.80
CA GLU A 88 -6.70 -0.90 -9.21
C GLU A 88 -6.94 -1.10 -10.70
N LYS A 89 -8.05 -0.56 -11.22
CA LYS A 89 -8.38 -0.62 -12.64
C LYS A 89 -7.36 0.16 -13.49
N GLN A 90 -6.98 1.36 -13.08
CA GLN A 90 -5.94 2.15 -13.75
C GLN A 90 -4.59 1.44 -13.74
N GLU A 91 -4.24 0.81 -12.63
CA GLU A 91 -3.01 0.02 -12.51
C GLU A 91 -3.05 -1.21 -13.42
N GLU A 92 -4.19 -1.91 -13.50
CA GLU A 92 -4.37 -3.04 -14.41
C GLU A 92 -4.28 -2.60 -15.88
N GLU A 93 -4.92 -1.49 -16.25
CA GLU A 93 -4.83 -0.90 -17.59
C GLU A 93 -3.39 -0.51 -17.95
N ALA A 94 -2.67 0.16 -17.03
CA ALA A 94 -1.27 0.51 -17.22
C ALA A 94 -0.38 -0.74 -17.38
N ARG A 95 -0.61 -1.78 -16.57
CA ARG A 95 0.09 -3.07 -16.70
C ARG A 95 -0.18 -3.73 -18.06
N ARG A 96 -1.42 -3.71 -18.54
CA ARG A 96 -1.78 -4.25 -19.86
C ARG A 96 -1.05 -3.50 -20.97
N LEU A 97 -1.05 -2.17 -20.94
CA LEU A 97 -0.34 -1.35 -21.93
C LEU A 97 1.17 -1.61 -21.94
N LEU A 98 1.79 -1.86 -20.79
CA LEU A 98 3.20 -2.25 -20.71
C LEU A 98 3.46 -3.61 -21.36
N VAL A 99 2.57 -4.59 -21.17
CA VAL A 99 2.70 -5.92 -21.78
C VAL A 99 2.44 -5.88 -23.29
N GLU A 100 1.51 -5.04 -23.75
CA GLU A 100 1.13 -4.89 -25.16
C GLU A 100 2.01 -3.88 -25.92
N ALA A 101 2.99 -3.26 -25.26
CA ALA A 101 3.81 -2.22 -25.86
C ALA A 101 4.53 -2.75 -27.12
N PRO A 102 4.36 -2.10 -28.29
CA PRO A 102 4.91 -2.58 -29.57
C PRO A 102 6.45 -2.47 -29.67
N GLU A 103 7.09 -1.78 -28.73
CA GLU A 103 8.56 -1.81 -28.56
C GLU A 103 9.02 -3.16 -27.98
N LEU A 104 8.14 -3.89 -27.29
CA LEU A 104 8.34 -5.28 -26.86
C LEU A 104 8.06 -6.26 -28.02
N LYS A 105 8.50 -5.92 -29.23
CA LYS A 105 8.56 -6.90 -30.31
C LYS A 105 9.61 -7.95 -29.92
N SER A 106 9.12 -9.17 -29.71
CA SER A 106 9.84 -10.41 -29.39
C SER A 106 10.78 -10.89 -30.53
N ASP A 107 11.29 -9.96 -31.32
CA ASP A 107 12.24 -10.23 -32.41
C ASP A 107 13.67 -9.80 -31.99
N TYR A 108 13.82 -9.30 -30.75
CA TYR A 108 15.13 -9.00 -30.17
C TYR A 108 15.86 -10.32 -29.87
N ASP A 109 16.85 -10.61 -30.70
CA ASP A 109 17.80 -11.69 -30.47
C ASP A 109 18.69 -11.28 -29.28
N PHE A 110 18.36 -11.79 -28.09
CA PHE A 110 19.11 -11.53 -26.87
C PHE A 110 20.56 -12.05 -26.94
N GLU A 111 20.85 -12.93 -27.91
CA GLU A 111 22.19 -13.43 -28.22
C GLU A 111 22.90 -12.60 -29.29
N SER A 112 22.30 -11.50 -29.77
CA SER A 112 22.99 -10.60 -30.68
C SER A 112 24.21 -9.96 -30.02
N ASP A 113 25.32 -9.94 -30.77
CA ASP A 113 26.62 -9.44 -30.28
C ASP A 113 26.52 -8.00 -29.72
N GLU A 114 25.69 -7.15 -30.33
CA GLU A 114 25.47 -5.75 -29.89
C GLU A 114 24.86 -5.66 -28.48
N VAL A 115 23.93 -6.56 -28.12
CA VAL A 115 23.28 -6.59 -26.79
C VAL A 115 24.26 -7.12 -25.75
N ILE A 116 25.05 -8.13 -26.09
CA ILE A 116 26.08 -8.69 -25.21
C ILE A 116 27.17 -7.63 -24.93
N GLU A 117 27.60 -6.88 -25.94
CA GLU A 117 28.55 -5.78 -25.77
C GLU A 117 27.97 -4.65 -24.90
N ALA A 118 26.71 -4.27 -25.11
CA ALA A 118 26.06 -3.27 -24.26
C ALA A 118 25.96 -3.73 -22.80
N CYS A 119 25.54 -4.97 -22.55
CA CYS A 119 25.42 -5.53 -21.21
C CYS A 119 26.79 -5.68 -20.51
N THR A 120 27.83 -6.10 -21.23
CA THR A 120 29.19 -6.21 -20.70
C THR A 120 29.76 -4.83 -20.36
N ALA A 121 29.61 -3.84 -21.25
CA ALA A 121 30.02 -2.46 -20.98
C ALA A 121 29.29 -1.85 -19.77
N MET A 122 27.99 -2.13 -19.60
CA MET A 122 27.24 -1.71 -18.41
C MET A 122 27.76 -2.39 -17.14
N ALA A 123 28.04 -3.69 -17.18
CA ALA A 123 28.60 -4.42 -16.04
C ALA A 123 30.01 -3.93 -15.65
N GLU A 124 30.87 -3.64 -16.63
CA GLU A 124 32.20 -3.07 -16.40
C GLU A 124 32.13 -1.68 -15.77
N ARG A 125 31.24 -0.81 -16.29
CA ARG A 125 31.04 0.53 -15.74
C ARG A 125 30.54 0.48 -14.30
N GLN A 126 29.67 -0.49 -13.99
CA GLN A 126 29.14 -0.68 -12.65
C GLN A 126 30.20 -1.23 -11.69
N LYS A 127 31.05 -2.15 -12.16
CA LYS A 127 32.22 -2.61 -11.42
C LYS A 127 33.19 -1.47 -11.12
N GLN A 128 33.53 -0.66 -12.13
CA GLN A 128 34.37 0.53 -11.96
C GLN A 128 33.79 1.51 -10.95
N TYR A 129 32.46 1.73 -10.98
CA TYR A 129 31.79 2.60 -10.02
C TYR A 129 31.88 2.07 -8.59
N GLU A 130 31.65 0.77 -8.38
CA GLU A 130 31.78 0.15 -7.06
C GLU A 130 33.24 0.12 -6.58
N ASP A 131 34.21 -0.08 -7.47
CA ASP A 131 35.65 -0.02 -7.14
C ASP A 131 36.04 1.41 -6.73
N LEU A 132 35.61 2.43 -7.49
CA LEU A 132 35.82 3.85 -7.17
C LEU A 132 35.16 4.26 -5.84
N LYS A 133 33.98 3.70 -5.56
CA LYS A 133 33.25 3.94 -4.31
C LYS A 133 33.95 3.31 -3.10
N LYS A 134 34.66 2.19 -3.30
CA LYS A 134 35.48 1.53 -2.28
C LYS A 134 36.85 2.19 -2.10
N THR A 135 37.39 2.88 -3.10
CA THR A 135 38.67 3.59 -2.97
C THR A 135 38.48 4.98 -2.34
N ALA A 136 39.11 5.22 -1.19
CA ALA A 136 39.20 6.55 -0.58
C ALA A 136 40.62 7.10 -0.68
N LEU A 137 40.76 8.38 -1.05
CA LEU A 137 42.03 9.10 -1.06
C LEU A 137 42.29 9.72 0.31
N VAL A 138 43.32 9.25 1.02
CA VAL A 138 43.76 9.80 2.30
C VAL A 138 44.99 10.68 2.05
N VAL A 139 44.92 11.95 2.46
CA VAL A 139 46.03 12.91 2.33
C VAL A 139 46.70 13.09 3.68
N ASP A 140 47.99 12.78 3.76
CA ASP A 140 48.80 13.00 4.97
C ASP A 140 49.12 14.49 5.16
N THR A 141 49.45 14.89 6.39
CA THR A 141 49.86 16.24 6.82
C THR A 141 51.07 16.80 6.06
N HIS A 142 51.83 15.94 5.39
CA HIS A 142 52.94 16.29 4.51
C HIS A 142 52.55 16.46 3.03
N GLY A 143 51.26 16.40 2.70
CA GLY A 143 50.75 16.56 1.33
C GLY A 143 50.88 15.30 0.47
N VAL A 144 51.20 14.15 1.06
CA VAL A 144 51.32 12.87 0.34
C VAL A 144 49.96 12.18 0.31
N THR A 145 49.41 11.98 -0.89
CA THR A 145 48.17 11.25 -1.14
C THR A 145 48.42 9.75 -1.19
N LYS A 146 47.66 8.96 -0.42
CA LYS A 146 47.63 7.49 -0.48
C LYS A 146 46.20 7.01 -0.76
N GLU A 147 46.04 6.15 -1.75
CA GLU A 147 44.78 5.45 -2.03
C GLU A 147 44.61 4.30 -1.03
N VAL A 148 43.48 4.27 -0.32
CA VAL A 148 43.14 3.24 0.68
C VAL A 148 41.80 2.63 0.31
N ILE A 149 41.72 1.30 0.28
CA ILE A 149 40.49 0.56 0.03
C ILE A 149 39.69 0.52 1.33
N VAL A 150 38.47 1.07 1.31
CA VAL A 150 37.53 1.06 2.44
C VAL A 150 36.70 -0.21 2.34
N GLU A 151 37.02 -1.20 3.18
CA GLU A 151 36.18 -2.38 3.38
C GLU A 151 35.07 -2.05 4.39
N ASP A 152 33.82 -2.43 4.07
CA ASP A 152 32.58 -2.03 4.77
C ASP A 152 32.41 -2.71 6.16
N ASP A 153 33.41 -3.47 6.63
CA ASP A 153 33.36 -4.22 7.88
C ASP A 153 34.47 -3.79 8.87
N SER A 154 34.27 -2.66 9.54
CA SER A 154 34.64 -2.49 10.97
C SER A 154 34.21 -1.13 11.52
N GLU A 155 33.49 -1.17 12.65
CA GLU A 155 33.12 -0.01 13.46
C GLU A 155 34.37 0.83 13.87
N PRO A 156 34.24 2.16 13.99
CA PRO A 156 35.39 3.02 14.23
C PRO A 156 35.82 2.93 15.70
N THR A 157 36.98 2.32 15.96
CA THR A 157 37.66 2.47 17.26
C THR A 157 38.38 3.80 17.31
N SER A 158 38.11 4.55 18.38
CA SER A 158 38.66 5.87 18.65
C SER A 158 40.18 5.86 18.81
N SER A 159 40.89 6.78 18.16
CA SER A 159 41.96 7.51 18.83
C SER A 159 42.21 8.86 18.14
N SER A 160 42.19 9.91 18.93
CA SER A 160 42.20 11.31 18.53
C SER A 160 43.60 11.79 18.17
N GLN A 161 43.77 12.43 17.00
CA GLN A 161 44.38 13.76 16.87
C GLN A 161 44.36 14.26 15.41
N SER A 162 43.62 15.37 15.19
CA SER A 162 43.59 16.28 14.03
C SER A 162 43.29 15.72 12.62
N VAL A 163 42.57 16.36 11.70
CA VAL A 163 41.57 17.46 11.59
C VAL A 163 41.20 17.39 10.10
N LEU A 164 39.91 17.15 9.79
CA LEU A 164 39.12 17.53 8.59
C LEU A 164 39.65 17.11 7.19
N VAL A 165 38.87 16.89 6.13
CA VAL A 165 37.44 16.72 5.82
C VAL A 165 37.41 16.08 4.43
N LYS A 166 36.41 15.22 4.22
CA LYS A 166 35.92 14.69 2.94
C LYS A 166 36.06 15.68 1.78
N ALA A 167 36.96 15.38 0.83
CA ALA A 167 36.93 16.00 -0.49
C ALA A 167 36.03 15.16 -1.39
N ARG A 168 34.85 15.69 -1.71
CA ARG A 168 34.00 15.17 -2.80
C ARG A 168 34.07 16.17 -3.95
N GLY A 169 34.40 15.70 -5.13
CA GLY A 169 34.40 16.43 -6.41
C GLY A 169 35.29 15.66 -7.38
N LEU A 170 34.82 15.10 -8.50
CA LEU A 170 33.62 15.29 -9.31
C LEU A 170 32.86 13.97 -9.49
#